data_AF-A0A2T2R083-F1
#
_entry.id   AF-A0A2T2R083-F1
#
_cell.length_a   1.000
_cell.length_b   1.000
_cell.length_c   1.000
_cell.angle_alpha   90.00
_cell.angle_beta   90.00
_cell.angle_gamma   90.00
#
_symmetry.space_group_name_H-M   'P 1'
#
loop_
_entity.id
_entity.type
_entity.pdbx_description
1 polymer ?
#
loop_
_entity_poly.entity_id
_entity_poly.type
_entity_poly.pdbx_seq_one_letter_code
_entity_poly.pdbx_strand_id
1 'polypeptide(L)'
;MQNNQQQNSQQTRAQKEGTSWLKIIGIFFGVIVGIIILIGILSGVVLNSLSGDREAARDARRATDLNQIQTSVSMYEDENGQYPDSLSAVEESGSMTSIPTDPETNQPYEYAKTNKDTNFCLGTCMEAKEESDLPNNHSQQCVQQLDLTCENGTPFALDGTSRY
;
A
#
# COMPACT_ATOMS: atom_id res chain seq x y z
N MET A 1 53.45 36.24 60.03
CA MET A 1 52.74 36.55 58.76
C MET A 1 52.15 35.31 58.05
N GLN A 2 52.09 34.12 58.68
CA GLN A 2 51.67 32.87 58.03
C GLN A 2 50.16 32.52 58.19
N ASN A 3 49.41 33.25 59.02
CA ASN A 3 48.02 32.91 59.37
C ASN A 3 46.98 33.25 58.28
N ASN A 4 47.21 34.32 57.49
CA ASN A 4 46.25 34.78 56.48
C ASN A 4 46.20 33.89 55.22
N GLN A 5 47.27 33.13 54.93
CA GLN A 5 47.33 32.24 53.77
C GLN A 5 46.49 30.97 53.98
N GLN A 6 46.40 30.47 55.22
CA GLN A 6 45.62 29.27 55.54
C GLN A 6 44.12 29.54 55.54
N GLN A 7 43.68 30.73 55.96
CA GLN A 7 42.26 31.10 55.95
C GLN A 7 41.70 31.24 54.52
N ASN A 8 42.48 31.76 53.58
CA ASN A 8 42.05 31.89 52.18
C ASN A 8 41.92 30.53 51.46
N SER A 9 42.73 29.54 51.81
CA SER A 9 42.64 28.19 51.22
C SER A 9 41.46 27.36 51.76
N GLN A 10 40.96 27.67 52.96
CA GLN A 10 39.74 27.06 53.50
C GLN A 10 38.46 27.68 52.92
N GLN A 11 38.47 29.00 52.65
CA GLN A 11 37.32 29.69 52.05
C GLN A 11 36.99 29.20 50.62
N THR A 12 38.00 28.79 49.85
CA THR A 12 37.81 28.27 48.48
C THR A 12 37.22 26.86 48.43
N ARG A 13 37.33 26.07 49.50
CA ARG A 13 36.72 24.72 49.59
C ARG A 13 35.24 24.79 49.95
N ALA A 14 34.84 25.76 50.79
CA ALA A 14 33.45 25.96 51.21
C ALA A 14 32.53 26.50 50.08
N GLN A 15 33.09 27.25 49.12
CA GLN A 15 32.32 27.82 47.99
C GLN A 15 32.13 26.84 46.82
N LYS A 16 32.87 25.72 46.78
CA LYS A 16 32.88 24.77 45.65
C LYS A 16 31.68 23.81 45.65
N GLU A 17 31.07 23.57 46.81
CA GLU A 17 29.93 22.65 47.00
C GLU A 17 28.62 23.24 46.46
N GLY A 18 28.40 24.56 46.66
CA GLY A 18 27.16 25.25 46.33
C GLY A 18 26.89 25.48 44.84
N THR A 19 27.87 25.23 43.96
CA THR A 19 27.72 25.36 42.50
C THR A 19 27.73 24.02 41.77
N SER A 20 27.99 22.92 42.47
CA SER A 20 28.07 21.57 41.88
C SER A 20 26.68 21.03 41.50
N TRP A 21 25.68 21.24 42.36
CA TRP A 21 24.30 20.78 42.12
C TRP A 21 23.61 21.53 40.97
N LEU A 22 23.91 22.83 40.79
CA LEU A 22 23.41 23.62 39.66
C LEU A 22 23.91 23.09 38.30
N LYS A 23 25.15 22.61 38.24
CA LYS A 23 25.72 22.00 37.03
C LYS A 23 25.05 20.68 36.69
N ILE A 24 24.74 19.87 37.70
CA ILE A 24 24.03 18.59 37.52
C ILE A 24 22.62 18.84 36.97
N ILE A 25 21.87 19.78 37.55
CA ILE A 25 20.53 20.15 37.05
C ILE A 25 20.58 20.64 35.60
N GLY A 26 21.58 21.47 35.25
CA GLY A 26 21.76 21.95 33.89
C GLY A 26 22.00 20.82 32.88
N ILE A 27 22.80 19.81 33.25
CA ILE A 27 23.05 18.63 32.41
C ILE A 27 21.76 17.82 32.25
N PHE A 28 21.03 17.53 33.34
CA PHE A 28 19.77 16.79 33.26
C PHE A 28 18.72 17.49 32.40
N PHE A 29 18.58 18.80 32.56
CA PHE A 29 17.66 19.59 31.73
C PHE A 29 18.05 19.55 30.25
N GLY A 30 19.34 19.71 29.94
CA GLY A 30 19.84 19.64 28.56
C GLY A 30 19.59 18.27 27.92
N VAL A 31 19.77 17.18 28.66
CA VAL A 31 19.49 15.82 28.17
C VAL A 31 17.99 15.66 27.86
N ILE A 32 17.10 16.15 28.74
CA ILE A 32 15.64 16.07 28.53
C ILE A 32 15.22 16.87 27.29
N VAL A 33 15.73 18.10 27.12
CA VAL A 33 15.41 18.95 25.97
C VAL A 33 15.88 18.31 24.66
N GLY A 34 17.08 17.70 24.64
CA GLY A 34 17.60 17.01 23.44
C GLY A 34 16.75 15.81 23.01
N ILE A 35 16.24 15.04 23.97
CA ILE A 35 15.37 13.89 23.69
C ILE A 35 14.05 14.36 23.05
N ILE A 36 13.45 15.44 23.54
CA ILE A 36 12.19 15.99 22.99
C ILE A 36 12.38 16.45 21.54
N ILE A 37 13.51 17.12 21.25
CA ILE A 37 13.85 17.57 19.88
C ILE A 37 14.02 16.36 18.95
N LEU A 38 14.74 15.32 19.40
CA LEU A 38 14.96 14.12 18.60
C LEU A 38 13.66 13.36 18.32
N ILE A 39 12.82 13.16 19.34
CA ILE A 39 11.52 12.50 19.15
C ILE A 39 10.66 13.31 18.18
N GLY A 40 10.64 14.64 18.27
CA GLY A 40 9.89 15.49 17.32
C GLY A 40 10.31 15.30 15.86
N ILE A 41 11.61 15.12 15.59
CA ILE A 41 12.12 14.86 14.25
C ILE A 41 11.75 13.44 13.78
N LEU A 42 11.88 12.44 14.65
CA LEU A 42 11.57 11.05 14.32
C LEU A 42 10.07 10.78 14.19
N SER A 43 9.23 11.50 14.93
CA SER A 43 7.76 11.37 14.89
C SER A 43 7.17 11.72 13.53
N GLY A 44 7.86 12.50 12.70
CA GLY A 44 7.40 12.86 11.35
C GLY A 44 7.42 11.71 10.34
N VAL A 45 8.24 10.66 10.55
CA VAL A 45 8.49 9.62 9.53
C VAL A 45 7.57 8.40 9.69
N VAL A 46 6.94 8.22 10.85
CA VAL A 46 6.21 6.97 11.18
C VAL A 46 4.81 6.90 10.54
N LEU A 47 4.21 8.03 10.16
CA LEU A 47 2.82 8.06 9.70
C LEU A 47 2.62 7.84 8.20
N ASN A 48 3.69 7.81 7.39
CA ASN A 48 3.58 7.71 5.94
C ASN A 48 3.63 6.27 5.37
N SER A 49 3.76 5.23 6.21
CA SER A 49 4.09 3.87 5.73
C SER A 49 2.99 2.81 5.88
N LEU A 50 1.80 3.13 6.40
CA LEU A 50 0.73 2.13 6.65
C LEU A 50 -0.46 2.18 5.69
N SER A 51 -0.53 3.19 4.81
CA SER A 51 -1.64 3.32 3.85
C SER A 51 -1.41 2.51 2.57
N GLY A 52 -0.18 2.49 2.02
CA GLY A 52 0.12 1.79 0.76
C GLY A 52 0.05 0.26 0.83
N ASP A 53 0.44 -0.35 1.96
CA ASP A 53 0.49 -1.82 2.08
C ASP A 53 -0.90 -2.47 1.99
N ARG A 54 -1.95 -1.77 2.44
CA ARG A 54 -3.33 -2.29 2.40
C ARG A 54 -3.92 -2.22 1.00
N GLU A 55 -3.66 -1.13 0.29
CA GLU A 55 -4.03 -0.95 -1.11
C GLU A 55 -3.34 -2.01 -1.97
N ALA A 56 -2.03 -2.21 -1.80
CA ALA A 56 -1.27 -3.24 -2.50
C ALA A 56 -1.77 -4.68 -2.22
N ALA A 57 -2.14 -4.99 -0.96
CA ALA A 57 -2.69 -6.29 -0.62
C ALA A 57 -4.06 -6.55 -1.30
N ARG A 58 -4.90 -5.52 -1.42
CA ARG A 58 -6.20 -5.63 -2.13
C ARG A 58 -6.00 -5.76 -3.64
N ASP A 59 -5.07 -5.02 -4.23
CA ASP A 59 -4.76 -5.15 -5.66
C ASP A 59 -4.17 -6.53 -6.01
N ALA A 60 -3.32 -7.10 -5.15
CA ALA A 60 -2.85 -8.48 -5.29
C ALA A 60 -4.01 -9.49 -5.22
N ARG A 61 -5.02 -9.23 -4.37
CA ARG A 61 -6.22 -10.05 -4.29
C ARG A 61 -7.07 -9.93 -5.56
N ARG A 62 -7.31 -8.70 -6.06
CA ARG A 62 -8.01 -8.46 -7.33
C ARG A 62 -7.36 -9.18 -8.49
N ALA A 63 -6.03 -9.09 -8.61
CA ALA A 63 -5.26 -9.80 -9.62
C ALA A 63 -5.45 -11.32 -9.53
N THR A 64 -5.45 -11.87 -8.32
CA THR A 64 -5.67 -13.32 -8.11
C THR A 64 -7.09 -13.73 -8.52
N ASP A 65 -8.11 -12.97 -8.11
CA ASP A 65 -9.51 -13.24 -8.44
C ASP A 65 -9.75 -13.20 -9.96
N LEU A 66 -9.18 -12.20 -10.66
CA LEU A 66 -9.27 -12.09 -12.13
C LEU A 66 -8.67 -13.30 -12.84
N ASN A 67 -7.50 -13.79 -12.39
CA ASN A 67 -6.87 -14.99 -12.96
C ASN A 67 -7.72 -16.26 -12.76
N GLN A 68 -8.39 -16.37 -11.60
CA GLN A 68 -9.30 -17.48 -11.34
C GLN A 68 -10.50 -17.44 -12.29
N ILE A 69 -11.10 -16.26 -12.49
CA ILE A 69 -12.23 -16.07 -13.41
C ILE A 69 -11.80 -16.37 -14.86
N GLN A 70 -10.63 -15.91 -15.28
CA GLN A 70 -10.08 -16.24 -16.61
C GLN A 70 -9.96 -17.76 -16.79
N THR A 71 -9.44 -18.46 -15.79
CA THR A 71 -9.27 -19.92 -15.86
C THR A 71 -10.62 -20.63 -15.96
N SER A 72 -11.62 -20.23 -15.17
CA SER A 72 -12.95 -20.85 -15.21
C SER A 72 -13.72 -20.54 -16.49
N VAL A 73 -13.57 -19.34 -17.04
CA VAL A 73 -14.13 -18.97 -18.35
C VAL A 73 -13.53 -19.82 -19.47
N SER A 74 -12.21 -20.10 -19.43
CA SER A 74 -11.58 -21.02 -20.38
C SER A 74 -12.07 -22.46 -20.22
N MET A 75 -12.25 -22.93 -18.98
CA MET A 75 -12.84 -24.26 -18.73
C MET A 75 -14.27 -24.36 -19.26
N TYR A 76 -15.07 -23.30 -19.11
CA TYR A 76 -16.42 -23.23 -19.68
C TYR A 76 -16.39 -23.36 -21.20
N GLU A 77 -15.42 -22.71 -21.86
CA GLU A 77 -15.24 -22.82 -23.31
C GLU A 77 -14.87 -24.25 -23.75
N ASP A 78 -13.96 -24.91 -23.04
CA ASP A 78 -13.56 -26.30 -23.32
C ASP A 78 -14.77 -27.26 -23.27
N GLU A 79 -15.74 -27.00 -22.39
CA GLU A 79 -16.94 -27.82 -22.20
C GLU A 79 -18.08 -27.47 -23.18
N ASN A 80 -18.29 -26.19 -23.47
CA ASN A 80 -19.45 -25.69 -24.22
C ASN A 80 -19.13 -25.26 -25.66
N GLY A 81 -17.84 -25.21 -26.02
CA GLY A 81 -17.34 -24.80 -27.33
C GLY A 81 -17.45 -23.30 -27.62
N GLN A 82 -17.79 -22.48 -26.62
CA GLN A 82 -17.94 -21.03 -26.73
C GLN A 82 -17.72 -20.35 -25.38
N TYR A 83 -17.27 -19.09 -25.39
CA TYR A 83 -17.21 -18.29 -24.18
C TYR A 83 -18.63 -18.00 -23.63
N PRO A 84 -18.78 -17.90 -22.30
CA PRO A 84 -20.06 -17.66 -21.65
C PRO A 84 -20.58 -16.26 -21.97
N ASP A 85 -21.90 -16.09 -22.07
CA ASP A 85 -22.51 -14.77 -22.29
C ASP A 85 -22.39 -13.84 -21.06
N SER A 86 -22.23 -14.43 -19.88
CA SER A 86 -21.99 -13.73 -18.61
C SER A 86 -21.27 -14.64 -17.62
N LEU A 87 -20.62 -14.06 -16.61
CA LEU A 87 -19.94 -14.87 -15.59
C LEU A 87 -20.90 -15.81 -14.83
N SER A 88 -22.18 -15.45 -14.69
CA SER A 88 -23.18 -16.31 -14.05
C SER A 88 -23.31 -17.69 -14.72
N ALA A 89 -23.11 -17.77 -16.04
CA ALA A 89 -23.13 -19.05 -16.74
C ALA A 89 -21.98 -19.99 -16.32
N VAL A 90 -20.86 -19.43 -15.86
CA VAL A 90 -19.67 -20.16 -15.36
C VAL A 90 -19.94 -20.77 -13.98
N GLU A 91 -20.77 -20.12 -13.16
CA GLU A 91 -21.22 -20.70 -11.89
C GLU A 91 -22.23 -21.82 -12.12
N GLU A 92 -23.18 -21.58 -13.02
CA GLU A 92 -24.25 -22.53 -13.34
C GLU A 92 -23.71 -23.81 -14.00
N SER A 93 -22.66 -23.71 -14.82
CA SER A 93 -21.98 -24.88 -15.40
C SER A 93 -21.19 -25.69 -14.37
N GLY A 94 -20.93 -25.12 -13.19
CA GLY A 94 -20.06 -25.73 -12.17
C GLY A 94 -18.57 -25.58 -12.47
N SER A 95 -18.18 -24.79 -13.48
CA SER A 95 -16.77 -24.49 -13.77
C SER A 95 -16.15 -23.58 -12.69
N MET A 96 -16.97 -22.92 -11.87
CA MET A 96 -16.56 -22.20 -10.67
C MET A 96 -17.66 -22.29 -9.59
N THR A 97 -17.29 -22.46 -8.31
CA THR A 97 -18.30 -22.60 -7.22
C THR A 97 -18.93 -21.28 -6.80
N SER A 98 -18.20 -20.17 -6.95
CA SER A 98 -18.67 -18.81 -6.70
C SER A 98 -17.70 -17.82 -7.33
N ILE A 99 -18.22 -16.82 -8.03
CA ILE A 99 -17.47 -15.72 -8.61
C ILE A 99 -16.99 -14.82 -7.47
N PRO A 100 -15.67 -14.59 -7.34
CA PRO A 100 -15.16 -13.62 -6.39
C PRO A 100 -15.71 -12.22 -6.67
N THR A 101 -15.81 -11.40 -5.64
CA THR A 101 -16.18 -9.99 -5.76
C THR A 101 -15.03 -9.11 -5.27
N ASP A 102 -15.02 -7.86 -5.71
CA ASP A 102 -14.01 -6.90 -5.32
C ASP A 102 -13.94 -6.77 -3.77
N PRO A 103 -12.76 -6.93 -3.15
CA PRO A 103 -12.63 -7.03 -1.70
C PRO A 103 -12.94 -5.74 -0.93
N GLU A 104 -12.99 -4.59 -1.61
CA GLU A 104 -13.31 -3.30 -0.99
C GLU A 104 -14.77 -2.90 -1.26
N THR A 105 -15.22 -3.04 -2.50
CA THR A 105 -16.54 -2.57 -2.94
C THR A 105 -17.62 -3.65 -2.93
N ASN A 106 -17.24 -4.92 -2.83
CA ASN A 106 -18.11 -6.09 -3.00
C ASN A 106 -18.89 -6.11 -4.33
N GLN A 107 -18.39 -5.39 -5.35
CA GLN A 107 -18.98 -5.42 -6.69
C GLN A 107 -18.43 -6.62 -7.48
N PRO A 108 -19.23 -7.19 -8.39
CA PRO A 108 -18.73 -8.19 -9.33
C PRO A 108 -17.66 -7.58 -10.24
N TYR A 109 -16.74 -8.42 -10.71
CA TYR A 109 -15.79 -8.03 -11.75
C TYR A 109 -16.50 -7.84 -13.09
N GLU A 110 -16.02 -6.88 -13.88
CA GLU A 110 -16.61 -6.57 -15.18
C GLU A 110 -16.20 -7.61 -16.22
N TYR A 111 -17.17 -8.09 -17.00
CA TYR A 111 -16.97 -9.10 -18.04
C TYR A 111 -17.77 -8.77 -19.30
N ALA A 112 -17.15 -8.90 -20.46
CA ALA A 112 -17.86 -8.84 -21.74
C ALA A 112 -17.30 -9.85 -22.75
N LYS A 113 -18.19 -10.62 -23.36
CA LYS A 113 -17.86 -11.46 -24.52
C LYS A 113 -17.85 -10.64 -25.80
N THR A 114 -16.94 -10.96 -26.72
CA THR A 114 -16.89 -10.33 -28.06
C THR A 114 -17.94 -10.95 -28.99
N ASN A 115 -18.51 -10.16 -29.92
CA ASN A 115 -19.48 -10.60 -30.94
C ASN A 115 -19.00 -11.73 -31.88
N LYS A 116 -17.74 -12.16 -31.79
CA LYS A 116 -17.17 -13.25 -32.58
C LYS A 116 -17.03 -14.55 -31.79
N ASP A 117 -17.43 -14.58 -30.52
CA ASP A 117 -17.32 -15.72 -29.60
C ASP A 117 -15.89 -16.30 -29.40
N THR A 118 -14.87 -15.66 -29.98
CA THR A 118 -13.47 -16.09 -29.90
C THR A 118 -12.65 -15.33 -28.86
N ASN A 119 -13.20 -14.31 -28.19
CA ASN A 119 -12.48 -13.49 -27.22
C ASN A 119 -13.43 -12.93 -26.16
N PHE A 120 -12.91 -12.63 -24.97
CA PHE A 120 -13.60 -11.93 -23.90
C PHE A 120 -12.71 -10.86 -23.25
N CYS A 121 -13.33 -9.97 -22.49
CA CYS A 121 -12.67 -8.94 -21.69
C CYS A 121 -13.09 -9.11 -20.23
N LEU A 122 -12.13 -8.94 -19.32
CA LEU A 122 -12.33 -9.03 -17.87
C LEU A 122 -11.49 -7.94 -17.19
N GLY A 123 -12.03 -7.23 -16.21
CA GLY A 123 -11.28 -6.17 -15.53
C GLY A 123 -11.90 -5.60 -14.26
N THR A 124 -11.08 -4.83 -13.54
CA THR A 124 -11.47 -3.98 -12.40
C THR A 124 -10.53 -2.78 -12.28
N CYS A 125 -10.87 -1.84 -11.42
CA CYS A 125 -10.01 -0.73 -11.04
C CYS A 125 -9.08 -1.10 -9.88
N MET A 126 -7.78 -0.87 -10.07
CA MET A 126 -6.77 -1.00 -9.02
C MET A 126 -6.68 0.28 -8.19
N GLU A 127 -6.37 0.14 -6.91
CA GLU A 127 -6.32 1.24 -5.95
C GLU A 127 -4.97 1.97 -5.94
N ALA A 128 -3.87 1.26 -6.18
CA ALA A 128 -2.55 1.85 -6.19
C ALA A 128 -2.45 2.94 -7.28
N LYS A 129 -2.03 4.15 -6.87
CA LYS A 129 -1.56 5.18 -7.80
C LYS A 129 -0.13 4.84 -8.16
N GLU A 130 0.16 4.47 -9.41
CA GLU A 130 1.57 4.49 -9.80
C GLU A 130 2.01 5.91 -10.12
N GLU A 131 3.25 6.17 -9.72
CA GLU A 131 4.00 7.37 -10.02
C GLU A 131 3.98 7.65 -11.54
N SER A 132 3.77 8.92 -11.90
CA SER A 132 3.31 9.43 -13.19
C SER A 132 4.26 9.28 -14.40
N ASP A 133 5.24 8.38 -14.37
CA ASP A 133 6.27 8.27 -15.41
C ASP A 133 6.19 6.98 -16.26
N LEU A 134 5.18 6.14 -16.04
CA LEU A 134 4.91 4.98 -16.90
C LEU A 134 3.71 5.27 -17.83
N PRO A 135 3.88 5.17 -19.16
CA PRO A 135 2.83 5.49 -20.13
C PRO A 135 1.76 4.40 -20.17
N ASN A 136 0.98 4.27 -19.08
CA ASN A 136 -0.23 3.45 -18.96
C ASN A 136 -0.89 3.46 -17.57
N ASN A 137 -0.49 4.28 -16.60
CA ASN A 137 -1.13 4.31 -15.28
C ASN A 137 -1.99 5.55 -15.03
N HIS A 138 -3.31 5.38 -14.96
CA HIS A 138 -4.23 6.42 -14.50
C HIS A 138 -5.39 5.84 -13.67
N SER A 139 -5.20 5.76 -12.37
CA SER A 139 -6.22 5.41 -11.36
C SER A 139 -7.33 6.47 -11.15
N GLN A 140 -7.41 7.52 -11.96
CA GLN A 140 -8.59 8.41 -12.04
C GLN A 140 -9.35 8.32 -13.38
N GLN A 141 -8.87 7.51 -14.34
CA GLN A 141 -9.51 7.28 -15.65
C GLN A 141 -10.25 5.94 -15.72
N CYS A 142 -10.04 5.04 -14.75
CA CYS A 142 -10.47 3.64 -14.83
C CYS A 142 -11.98 3.43 -15.10
N VAL A 143 -12.88 4.28 -14.58
CA VAL A 143 -14.35 4.09 -14.71
C VAL A 143 -14.98 4.80 -15.91
N GLN A 144 -14.29 5.74 -16.58
CA GLN A 144 -14.72 6.20 -17.93
C GLN A 144 -14.08 5.34 -19.05
N GLN A 145 -13.10 4.50 -18.70
CA GLN A 145 -12.37 3.56 -19.57
C GLN A 145 -12.91 2.12 -19.56
N LEU A 146 -13.71 1.73 -18.57
CA LEU A 146 -14.41 0.43 -18.54
C LEU A 146 -15.62 0.40 -19.50
N ASP A 147 -15.66 1.31 -20.49
CA ASP A 147 -16.38 1.16 -21.75
C ASP A 147 -15.86 -0.13 -22.40
N LEU A 148 -16.30 -1.31 -21.93
CA LEU A 148 -15.82 -2.63 -22.34
C LEU A 148 -16.20 -2.85 -23.83
N THR A 149 -15.49 -2.17 -24.71
CA THR A 149 -15.49 -2.39 -26.14
C THR A 149 -14.40 -3.43 -26.37
N CYS A 150 -14.82 -4.66 -26.65
CA CYS A 150 -13.93 -5.78 -26.97
C CYS A 150 -13.22 -5.59 -28.34
N GLU A 151 -12.74 -4.39 -28.65
CA GLU A 151 -11.95 -4.11 -29.83
C GLU A 151 -10.48 -4.40 -29.52
N ASN A 152 -10.02 -5.57 -29.97
CA ASN A 152 -8.63 -6.01 -29.93
C ASN A 152 -7.97 -6.01 -28.53
N GLY A 153 -8.67 -6.54 -27.52
CA GLY A 153 -8.01 -7.11 -26.35
C GLY A 153 -7.21 -6.12 -25.49
N THR A 154 -7.70 -4.90 -25.26
CA THR A 154 -7.14 -4.03 -24.21
C THR A 154 -8.04 -3.99 -22.97
N PRO A 155 -7.97 -5.00 -22.08
CA PRO A 155 -8.41 -4.84 -20.70
C PRO A 155 -7.39 -4.05 -19.89
N PHE A 156 -7.82 -3.50 -18.76
CA PHE A 156 -6.89 -3.12 -17.69
C PHE A 156 -5.97 -4.32 -17.42
N ALA A 157 -4.69 -4.11 -17.71
CA ALA A 157 -3.71 -5.16 -17.97
C ALA A 157 -3.30 -5.88 -16.68
N LEU A 158 -3.54 -7.19 -16.63
CA LEU A 158 -2.41 -8.09 -16.55
C LEU A 158 -2.11 -8.52 -17.98
N ASP A 159 -1.09 -7.92 -18.58
CA ASP A 159 -0.57 -8.34 -19.87
C ASP A 159 0.02 -9.75 -19.70
N GLY A 160 -0.61 -10.73 -20.33
CA GLY A 160 -0.17 -12.13 -20.35
C GLY A 160 1.19 -12.37 -21.02
N THR A 161 1.92 -11.32 -21.43
CA THR A 161 3.30 -11.43 -21.91
C THR A 161 4.37 -11.30 -20.82
N SER A 162 4.02 -10.94 -19.57
CA SER A 162 4.98 -10.94 -18.47
C SER A 162 5.19 -12.35 -17.91
N ARG A 163 6.00 -13.13 -18.64
CA ARG A 163 6.68 -14.30 -18.09
C ARG A 163 7.57 -13.86 -16.93
N TYR A 164 7.52 -14.60 -15.82
CA TYR A 164 8.71 -14.72 -14.98
C TYR A 164 9.82 -15.43 -15.76
#